data_AF-A0AA43DCC5-F1
#
_entry.id   AF-A0AA43DCC5-F1
#
_cell.length_a   1.000
_cell.length_b   1.000
_cell.length_c   1.000
_cell.angle_alpha   90.00
_cell.angle_beta   90.00
_cell.angle_gamma   90.00
#
_symmetry.space_group_name_H-M   'P 1'
#
loop_
_entity.id
_entity.type
_entity.pdbx_description
1 polymer ?
#
loop_
_entity_poly.entity_id
_entity_poly.type
_entity_poly.pdbx_seq_one_letter_code
_entity_poly.pdbx_strand_id
1 'polypeptide(L)'
;MFENFKIPNNCNCVKELTTGTLVFDIVVLAAVIGGLYLLRKSDPKIFKRFLIMSAGVLIFEVFTAPMWDNSHLGAYAYVYLDVSWILTFAWAILFIGVIRLVDNLWPEWREWKRFLVCLVMATGVAVILEIIVLQLSIRTYSPEVQERFYGLTLLGAPLEILYFAPVFSSLIIGFYKFWNYYLDEIPLVPSRKKVTVRNFIIALLGVAFFEIMIEPMVDNENFPSWSYYYYDVNIVLTLVWVLVIWLSTTLIDRFFIHLDMLLVFVLYVSVGTVLYMPIESWFIRNGYRVYGESATANFTGIQAPYFDAPVEVLFAIPLYLMLMLSFIRYGRIIMENKL
;
A
#
# COMPACT_ATOMS: atom_id res chain seq x y z
N MET A 1 -23.62 -12.44 -27.28
CA MET A 1 -22.52 -13.09 -26.52
C MET A 1 -22.14 -12.25 -25.28
N PHE A 2 -23.12 -11.69 -24.56
CA PHE A 2 -22.93 -10.90 -23.32
C PHE A 2 -24.19 -11.01 -22.43
N GLU A 3 -24.76 -12.20 -22.27
CA GLU A 3 -26.04 -12.38 -21.56
C GLU A 3 -25.96 -13.13 -20.23
N ASN A 4 -24.77 -13.37 -19.67
CA ASN A 4 -24.64 -13.99 -18.35
C ASN A 4 -23.48 -13.41 -17.54
N PHE A 5 -23.43 -12.08 -17.38
CA PHE A 5 -22.64 -11.48 -16.30
C PHE A 5 -23.44 -11.61 -14.99
N LYS A 6 -23.50 -12.82 -14.42
CA LYS A 6 -23.83 -12.97 -13.01
C LYS A 6 -22.60 -12.53 -12.24
N ILE A 7 -22.67 -11.37 -11.60
CA ILE A 7 -21.72 -11.01 -10.54
C ILE A 7 -21.74 -12.20 -9.56
N PRO A 8 -20.60 -12.84 -9.26
CA PRO A 8 -20.57 -13.94 -8.31
C PRO A 8 -21.21 -13.50 -7.00
N ASN A 9 -22.22 -14.24 -6.52
CA ASN A 9 -22.87 -14.03 -5.22
C ASN A 9 -21.94 -14.38 -4.03
N ASN A 10 -20.62 -14.33 -4.23
CA ASN A 10 -19.64 -14.81 -3.27
C ASN A 10 -19.15 -13.72 -2.30
N CYS A 11 -19.59 -12.47 -2.42
CA CYS A 11 -19.42 -11.52 -1.33
C CYS A 11 -20.38 -11.89 -0.18
N ASN A 12 -19.88 -12.66 0.79
CA ASN A 12 -20.54 -12.92 2.08
C ASN A 12 -20.60 -11.68 2.99
N CYS A 13 -20.23 -10.50 2.50
CA CYS A 13 -20.14 -9.29 3.30
C CYS A 13 -21.52 -8.74 3.66
N VAL A 14 -21.80 -8.70 4.96
CA VAL A 14 -23.04 -8.16 5.52
C VAL A 14 -22.97 -6.64 5.41
N LYS A 15 -23.67 -6.08 4.43
CA LYS A 15 -23.74 -4.62 4.19
C LYS A 15 -24.84 -3.93 5.00
N GLU A 16 -25.42 -4.62 5.97
CA GLU A 16 -26.47 -4.08 6.83
C GLU A 16 -25.87 -3.13 7.88
N LEU A 17 -26.37 -1.90 7.91
CA LEU A 17 -25.92 -0.89 8.86
C LEU A 17 -26.42 -1.24 10.26
N THR A 18 -25.52 -1.25 11.25
CA THR A 18 -25.88 -1.39 12.67
C THR A 18 -25.87 -0.03 13.35
N THR A 19 -26.51 0.08 14.52
CA THR A 19 -26.45 1.32 15.30
C THR A 19 -25.02 1.67 15.72
N GLY A 20 -24.22 0.66 16.10
CA GLY A 20 -22.81 0.86 16.49
C GLY A 20 -21.95 1.40 15.35
N THR A 21 -22.11 0.82 14.14
CA THR A 21 -21.37 1.26 12.96
C THR A 21 -21.85 2.61 12.42
N LEU A 22 -23.13 2.95 12.55
CA LEU A 22 -23.62 4.31 12.25
C LEU A 22 -22.98 5.37 13.17
N VAL A 23 -22.88 5.09 14.48
CA VAL A 23 -22.19 6.00 15.40
C VAL A 23 -20.71 6.13 15.04
N PHE A 24 -20.06 5.01 14.72
CA PHE A 24 -18.68 5.00 14.24
C PHE A 24 -18.50 5.89 13.00
N ASP A 25 -19.34 5.73 11.97
CA ASP A 25 -19.28 6.53 10.74
C ASP A 25 -19.43 8.03 11.02
N ILE A 26 -20.41 8.41 11.85
CA ILE A 26 -20.63 9.81 12.21
C ILE A 26 -19.40 10.38 12.94
N VAL A 27 -18.84 9.63 13.88
CA VAL A 27 -17.64 10.04 14.64
C VAL A 27 -16.44 10.19 13.71
N VAL A 28 -16.21 9.22 12.82
CA VAL A 28 -15.12 9.25 11.84
C VAL A 28 -15.26 10.44 10.90
N LEU A 29 -16.45 10.66 10.33
CA LEU A 29 -16.68 11.79 9.42
C LEU A 29 -16.52 13.13 10.14
N ALA A 30 -17.02 13.25 11.37
CA ALA A 30 -16.81 14.43 12.19
C ALA A 30 -15.32 14.66 12.49
N ALA A 31 -14.56 13.60 12.78
CA ALA A 31 -13.12 13.67 13.00
C ALA A 31 -12.35 14.06 11.74
N VAL A 32 -12.73 13.54 10.56
CA VAL A 32 -12.15 13.92 9.27
C VAL A 32 -12.41 15.39 8.96
N ILE A 33 -13.67 15.84 9.07
CA ILE A 33 -14.06 17.23 8.81
C ILE A 33 -13.37 18.17 9.81
N GLY A 34 -13.40 17.84 11.09
CA GLY A 34 -12.76 18.61 12.15
C GLY A 34 -11.24 18.66 11.98
N GLY A 35 -10.60 17.53 11.68
CA GLY A 35 -9.17 17.43 11.41
C GLY A 35 -8.75 18.27 10.21
N LEU A 36 -9.48 18.18 9.09
CA LEU A 36 -9.24 19.01 7.90
C LEU A 36 -9.42 20.49 8.21
N TYR A 37 -10.46 20.86 8.95
CA TYR A 37 -10.70 22.24 9.35
C TYR A 37 -9.57 22.79 10.23
N LEU A 38 -9.08 22.01 11.20
CA LEU A 38 -7.98 22.40 12.07
C LEU A 38 -6.67 22.54 11.28
N LEU A 39 -6.35 21.56 10.44
CA LEU A 39 -5.12 21.54 9.64
C LEU A 39 -5.11 22.59 8.52
N ARG A 40 -6.28 22.99 8.00
CA ARG A 40 -6.39 24.07 7.01
C ARG A 40 -5.85 25.40 7.53
N LYS A 41 -5.87 25.63 8.84
CA LYS A 41 -5.33 26.87 9.44
C LYS A 41 -3.81 26.98 9.29
N SER A 42 -3.10 25.85 9.26
CA SER A 42 -1.64 25.81 9.16
C SER A 42 -1.14 25.46 7.75
N ASP A 43 -1.97 24.84 6.91
CA ASP A 43 -1.60 24.44 5.56
C ASP A 43 -2.72 24.74 4.54
N PRO A 44 -2.55 25.74 3.66
CA PRO A 44 -3.56 26.07 2.65
C PRO A 44 -3.72 24.97 1.59
N LYS A 45 -2.73 24.09 1.40
CA LYS A 45 -2.78 22.97 0.46
C LYS A 45 -3.30 21.67 1.11
N ILE A 46 -3.79 21.72 2.35
CA ILE A 46 -4.18 20.51 3.10
C ILE A 46 -5.16 19.62 2.36
N PHE A 47 -6.10 20.19 1.61
CA PHE A 47 -7.07 19.39 0.86
C PHE A 47 -6.40 18.57 -0.25
N LYS A 48 -5.43 19.15 -0.96
CA LYS A 48 -4.65 18.41 -1.97
C LYS A 48 -3.81 17.31 -1.31
N ARG A 49 -3.22 17.60 -0.15
CA ARG A 49 -2.46 16.62 0.65
C ARG A 49 -3.34 15.47 1.13
N PHE A 50 -4.55 15.78 1.59
CA PHE A 50 -5.56 14.81 1.95
C PHE A 50 -5.91 13.91 0.78
N LEU A 51 -6.18 14.46 -0.40
CA LEU A 51 -6.46 13.65 -1.60
C LEU A 51 -5.28 12.74 -1.99
N ILE A 52 -4.04 13.22 -1.90
CA ILE A 52 -2.84 12.39 -2.15
C ILE A 52 -2.75 11.26 -1.13
N MET A 53 -2.91 11.55 0.16
CA MET A 53 -2.88 10.53 1.20
C MET A 53 -4.00 9.51 1.02
N SER A 54 -5.23 9.97 0.77
CA SER A 54 -6.38 9.11 0.51
C SER A 54 -6.17 8.24 -0.72
N ALA A 55 -5.53 8.74 -1.78
CA ALA A 55 -5.17 7.92 -2.93
C ALA A 55 -4.16 6.82 -2.56
N GLY A 56 -3.14 7.13 -1.76
CA GLY A 56 -2.18 6.13 -1.27
C GLY A 56 -2.82 5.05 -0.40
N VAL A 57 -3.70 5.46 0.52
CA VAL A 57 -4.48 4.53 1.36
C VAL A 57 -5.44 3.71 0.51
N LEU A 58 -6.15 4.32 -0.45
CA LEU A 58 -7.10 3.62 -1.31
C LEU A 58 -6.40 2.57 -2.19
N ILE A 59 -5.25 2.93 -2.78
CA ILE A 59 -4.43 1.98 -3.55
C ILE A 59 -4.08 0.77 -2.68
N PHE A 60 -3.64 1.03 -1.44
CA PHE A 60 -3.34 -0.01 -0.48
C PHE A 60 -4.58 -0.87 -0.17
N GLU A 61 -5.72 -0.25 0.20
CA GLU A 61 -6.93 -0.99 0.60
C GLU A 61 -7.54 -1.80 -0.55
N VAL A 62 -7.53 -1.29 -1.79
CA VAL A 62 -7.99 -2.04 -2.97
C VAL A 62 -7.15 -3.29 -3.18
N PHE A 63 -5.85 -3.17 -2.99
CA PHE A 63 -4.93 -4.26 -3.23
C PHE A 63 -4.99 -5.33 -2.15
N THR A 64 -5.14 -4.90 -0.91
CA THR A 64 -5.22 -5.77 0.28
C THR A 64 -6.66 -6.16 0.62
N ALA A 65 -7.63 -5.81 -0.25
CA ALA A 65 -9.03 -6.17 -0.05
C ALA A 65 -9.26 -7.66 0.22
N PRO A 66 -8.55 -8.61 -0.41
CA PRO A 66 -8.72 -10.03 -0.10
C PRO A 66 -8.24 -10.45 1.30
N MET A 67 -7.48 -9.62 2.00
CA MET A 67 -6.92 -9.94 3.31
C MET A 67 -7.95 -9.80 4.43
N TRP A 68 -9.01 -9.02 4.21
CA TRP A 68 -10.01 -8.74 5.23
C TRP A 68 -11.40 -8.53 4.63
N ASP A 69 -12.41 -8.84 5.43
CA ASP A 69 -13.80 -8.51 5.12
C ASP A 69 -14.19 -7.29 5.94
N ASN A 70 -14.62 -6.22 5.27
CA ASN A 70 -15.24 -5.11 5.98
C ASN A 70 -16.76 -5.27 5.92
N SER A 71 -17.40 -5.33 7.07
CA SER A 71 -18.85 -5.55 7.22
C SER A 71 -19.51 -4.42 8.00
N HIS A 72 -20.84 -4.39 7.93
CA HIS A 72 -21.71 -3.58 8.76
C HIS A 72 -21.66 -2.05 8.57
N LEU A 73 -20.92 -1.51 7.61
CA LEU A 73 -20.82 -0.06 7.36
C LEU A 73 -21.96 0.53 6.53
N GLY A 74 -22.89 -0.29 6.05
CA GLY A 74 -23.92 0.13 5.11
C GLY A 74 -23.42 0.19 3.66
N ALA A 75 -24.27 -0.13 2.69
CA ALA A 75 -23.88 -0.21 1.28
C ALA A 75 -23.25 1.10 0.71
N TYR A 76 -23.57 2.26 1.29
CA TYR A 76 -23.02 3.56 0.86
C TYR A 76 -21.55 3.75 1.21
N ALA A 77 -21.02 2.99 2.18
CA ALA A 77 -19.66 3.17 2.68
C ALA A 77 -18.60 2.51 1.80
N TYR A 78 -19.00 1.66 0.85
CA TYR A 78 -18.12 0.82 0.03
C TYR A 78 -17.87 1.42 -1.35
N VAL A 79 -16.62 1.40 -1.80
CA VAL A 79 -16.20 1.89 -3.13
C VAL A 79 -15.93 0.75 -4.10
N TYR A 80 -15.26 -0.30 -3.62
CA TYR A 80 -14.88 -1.45 -4.41
C TYR A 80 -14.86 -2.69 -3.52
N LEU A 81 -15.73 -3.67 -3.81
CA LEU A 81 -15.93 -4.85 -2.98
C LEU A 81 -16.14 -4.46 -1.50
N ASP A 82 -15.13 -4.71 -0.67
CA ASP A 82 -15.12 -4.45 0.77
C ASP A 82 -14.28 -3.24 1.17
N VAL A 83 -13.72 -2.50 0.21
CA VAL A 83 -12.99 -1.26 0.46
C VAL A 83 -13.95 -0.14 0.82
N SER A 84 -13.74 0.48 1.99
CA SER A 84 -14.60 1.56 2.48
C SER A 84 -13.93 2.93 2.39
N TRP A 85 -14.58 3.90 1.73
CA TRP A 85 -14.07 5.27 1.66
C TRP A 85 -14.05 5.98 3.02
N ILE A 86 -14.92 5.55 3.95
CA ILE A 86 -14.97 6.09 5.31
C ILE A 86 -13.70 5.72 6.05
N LEU A 87 -13.31 4.44 5.99
CA LEU A 87 -12.04 3.96 6.55
C LEU A 87 -10.85 4.58 5.83
N THR A 88 -10.87 4.65 4.49
CA THR A 88 -9.83 5.31 3.70
C THR A 88 -9.58 6.76 4.19
N PHE A 89 -10.65 7.53 4.40
CA PHE A 89 -10.56 8.91 4.87
C PHE A 89 -10.11 9.01 6.32
N ALA A 90 -10.55 8.08 7.18
CA ALA A 90 -10.10 7.99 8.57
C ALA A 90 -8.59 7.80 8.64
N TRP A 91 -8.06 6.82 7.91
CA TRP A 91 -6.62 6.56 7.84
C TRP A 91 -5.85 7.73 7.24
N ALA A 92 -6.39 8.36 6.19
CA ALA A 92 -5.72 9.47 5.54
C ALA A 92 -5.57 10.69 6.45
N ILE A 93 -6.64 11.11 7.15
CA ILE A 93 -6.54 12.27 8.05
C ILE A 93 -5.63 11.97 9.24
N LEU A 94 -5.62 10.71 9.69
CA LEU A 94 -4.81 10.26 10.81
C LEU A 94 -3.33 10.26 10.47
N PHE A 95 -2.93 9.67 9.34
CA PHE A 95 -1.53 9.69 8.90
C PHE A 95 -1.05 11.12 8.68
N ILE A 96 -1.87 12.00 8.08
CA ILE A 96 -1.53 13.41 7.95
C ILE A 96 -1.37 14.05 9.33
N GLY A 97 -2.27 13.77 10.28
CA GLY A 97 -2.20 14.26 11.65
C GLY A 97 -0.90 13.84 12.35
N VAL A 98 -0.53 12.56 12.27
CA VAL A 98 0.73 12.02 12.82
C VAL A 98 1.94 12.70 12.19
N ILE A 99 1.99 12.79 10.85
CA ILE A 99 3.10 13.44 10.16
C ILE A 99 3.23 14.90 10.58
N ARG A 100 2.11 15.64 10.64
CA ARG A 100 2.11 17.04 11.07
C ARG A 100 2.52 17.22 12.51
N LEU A 101 2.09 16.32 13.39
CA LEU A 101 2.50 16.33 14.79
C LEU A 101 4.01 16.14 14.92
N VAL A 102 4.57 15.13 14.24
CA VAL A 102 6.03 14.86 14.26
C VAL A 102 6.82 16.01 13.65
N ASP A 103 6.41 16.52 12.49
CA ASP A 103 7.09 17.61 11.79
C ASP A 103 7.10 18.90 12.64
N ASN A 104 6.04 19.15 13.42
CA ASN A 104 5.94 20.30 14.32
C ASN A 104 6.72 20.11 15.64
N LEU A 105 6.77 18.89 16.19
CA LEU A 105 7.48 18.61 17.45
C LEU A 105 9.00 18.55 17.26
N TRP A 106 9.47 18.08 16.10
CA TRP A 106 10.90 17.91 15.81
C TRP A 106 11.31 18.52 14.45
N PRO A 107 11.11 19.84 14.24
CA PRO A 107 11.39 20.48 12.96
C PRO A 107 12.87 20.45 12.55
N GLU A 108 13.78 20.40 13.53
CA GLU A 108 15.23 20.37 13.30
C GLU A 108 15.78 18.96 12.99
N TRP A 109 14.96 17.92 13.19
CA TRP A 109 15.40 16.56 12.91
C TRP A 109 15.51 16.33 11.41
N ARG A 110 16.56 15.59 11.02
CA ARG A 110 16.71 15.11 9.64
C ARG A 110 15.48 14.30 9.24
N GLU A 111 15.11 14.43 7.97
CA GLU A 111 13.86 13.84 7.47
C GLU A 111 13.73 12.33 7.72
N TRP A 112 14.82 11.55 7.60
CA TRP A 112 14.79 10.11 7.89
C TRP A 112 14.47 9.78 9.35
N LYS A 113 14.88 10.62 10.31
CA LYS A 113 14.56 10.43 11.73
C LYS A 113 13.09 10.72 11.98
N ARG A 114 12.58 11.81 11.41
CA ARG A 114 11.15 12.14 11.46
C ARG A 114 10.32 11.02 10.86
N PHE A 115 10.74 10.48 9.72
CA PHE A 115 10.06 9.35 9.09
C PHE A 115 9.96 8.13 10.02
N LEU A 116 11.05 7.75 10.70
CA LEU A 116 11.01 6.64 11.66
C LEU A 116 10.08 6.92 12.85
N VAL A 117 10.09 8.14 13.40
CA VAL A 117 9.16 8.53 14.48
C VAL A 117 7.71 8.50 13.99
N CYS A 118 7.44 9.03 12.79
CA CYS A 118 6.14 8.94 12.14
C CYS A 118 5.68 7.49 12.05
N LEU A 119 6.55 6.56 11.66
CA LEU A 119 6.19 5.15 11.58
C LEU A 119 5.83 4.54 12.93
N VAL A 120 6.62 4.81 13.97
CA VAL A 120 6.32 4.31 15.32
C VAL A 120 4.99 4.86 15.83
N MET A 121 4.75 6.16 15.66
CA MET A 121 3.50 6.80 16.07
C MET A 121 2.30 6.30 15.24
N ALA A 122 2.44 6.23 13.92
CA ALA A 122 1.42 5.73 13.02
C ALA A 122 1.06 4.27 13.33
N THR A 123 2.06 3.43 13.61
CA THR A 123 1.87 2.04 14.03
C THR A 123 1.09 1.96 15.34
N GLY A 124 1.50 2.70 16.37
CA GLY A 124 0.80 2.68 17.66
C GLY A 124 -0.67 3.08 17.53
N VAL A 125 -0.96 4.10 16.73
CA VAL A 125 -2.33 4.52 16.48
C VAL A 125 -3.09 3.50 15.62
N ALA A 126 -2.46 2.91 14.60
CA ALA A 126 -3.07 1.91 13.74
C ALA A 126 -3.48 0.66 14.52
N VAL A 127 -2.64 0.20 15.47
CA VAL A 127 -2.96 -0.92 16.36
C VAL A 127 -4.21 -0.62 17.19
N ILE A 128 -4.29 0.58 17.78
CA ILE A 128 -5.45 0.99 18.59
C ILE A 128 -6.72 1.01 17.76
N LEU A 129 -6.66 1.59 16.55
CA LEU A 129 -7.82 1.64 15.67
C LEU A 129 -8.23 0.28 15.15
N GLU A 130 -7.27 -0.60 14.83
CA GLU A 130 -7.58 -1.95 14.40
C GLU A 130 -8.35 -2.70 15.51
N ILE A 131 -7.89 -2.60 16.76
CA ILE A 131 -8.60 -3.18 17.91
C ILE A 131 -10.06 -2.68 17.96
N ILE A 132 -10.28 -1.38 17.72
CA ILE A 132 -11.62 -0.80 17.73
C ILE A 132 -12.48 -1.37 16.59
N VAL A 133 -11.97 -1.42 15.35
CA VAL A 133 -12.76 -1.93 14.21
C VAL A 133 -13.04 -3.43 14.31
N LEU A 134 -12.11 -4.22 14.86
CA LEU A 134 -12.32 -5.65 15.15
C LEU A 134 -13.39 -5.84 16.23
N GLN A 135 -13.34 -5.07 17.33
CA GLN A 135 -14.33 -5.16 18.41
C GLN A 135 -15.73 -4.74 17.97
N LEU A 136 -15.83 -3.77 17.04
CA LEU A 136 -17.10 -3.37 16.44
C LEU A 136 -17.58 -4.32 15.33
N SER A 137 -16.83 -5.39 15.03
CA SER A 137 -17.10 -6.30 13.92
C SER A 137 -17.23 -5.58 12.57
N ILE A 138 -16.53 -4.44 12.43
CA ILE A 138 -16.43 -3.68 11.17
C ILE A 138 -15.47 -4.38 10.24
N ARG A 139 -14.43 -5.01 10.78
CA ARG A 139 -13.39 -5.73 10.04
C ARG A 139 -13.20 -7.13 10.61
N THR A 140 -12.99 -8.11 9.75
CA THR A 140 -12.51 -9.45 10.08
C THR A 140 -11.39 -9.85 9.13
N TYR A 141 -10.50 -10.73 9.55
CA TYR A 141 -9.43 -11.23 8.67
C TYR A 141 -9.92 -12.43 7.86
N SER A 142 -9.44 -12.55 6.62
CA SER A 142 -9.64 -13.74 5.79
C SER A 142 -9.04 -15.00 6.44
N PRO A 143 -9.51 -16.20 6.08
CA PRO A 143 -8.94 -17.45 6.57
C PRO A 143 -7.43 -17.55 6.36
N GLU A 144 -6.94 -17.15 5.19
CA GLU A 144 -5.52 -17.20 4.83
C GLU A 144 -4.69 -16.31 5.76
N VAL A 145 -5.18 -15.12 6.09
CA VAL A 145 -4.50 -14.23 7.05
C VAL A 145 -4.54 -14.82 8.46
N GLN A 146 -5.66 -15.43 8.86
CA GLN A 146 -5.78 -16.05 10.17
C GLN A 146 -4.84 -17.25 10.35
N GLU A 147 -4.60 -18.04 9.30
CA GLU A 147 -3.67 -19.17 9.31
C GLU A 147 -2.21 -18.74 9.54
N ARG A 148 -1.86 -17.48 9.22
CA ARG A 148 -0.53 -16.92 9.47
C ARG A 148 -0.33 -16.43 10.91
N PHE A 149 -1.39 -16.35 11.72
CA PHE A 149 -1.28 -15.90 13.10
C PHE A 149 -0.66 -16.98 14.00
N TYR A 150 0.30 -16.58 14.84
CA TYR A 150 0.88 -17.40 15.91
C TYR A 150 -0.10 -17.65 17.07
N GLY A 151 -1.34 -17.14 16.98
CA GLY A 151 -2.39 -17.29 17.99
C GLY A 151 -2.28 -16.34 19.18
N LEU A 152 -1.28 -15.44 19.19
CA LEU A 152 -1.15 -14.41 20.23
C LEU A 152 -2.00 -13.19 19.87
N THR A 153 -2.84 -12.74 20.79
CA THR A 153 -3.71 -11.57 20.59
C THR A 153 -3.44 -10.49 21.62
N LEU A 154 -3.40 -9.23 21.19
CA LEU A 154 -3.42 -8.03 22.01
C LEU A 154 -4.82 -7.41 21.98
N LEU A 155 -5.58 -7.51 23.08
CA LEU A 155 -6.94 -6.97 23.21
C LEU A 155 -7.92 -7.41 22.10
N GLY A 156 -7.72 -8.62 21.56
CA GLY A 156 -8.52 -9.19 20.47
C GLY A 156 -7.94 -8.99 19.07
N ALA A 157 -6.91 -8.13 18.90
CA ALA A 157 -6.17 -8.00 17.65
C ALA A 157 -4.99 -8.98 17.61
N PRO A 158 -4.66 -9.60 16.46
CA PRO A 158 -3.48 -10.45 16.30
C PRO A 158 -2.20 -9.66 16.53
N LEU A 159 -1.20 -10.24 17.20
CA LEU A 159 0.07 -9.57 17.49
C LEU A 159 0.84 -9.21 16.20
N GLU A 160 0.57 -9.93 15.13
CA GLU A 160 1.10 -9.78 13.78
C GLU A 160 0.87 -8.37 13.22
N ILE A 161 -0.15 -7.66 13.71
CA ILE A 161 -0.35 -6.24 13.36
C ILE A 161 0.88 -5.37 13.66
N LEU A 162 1.69 -5.74 14.67
CA LEU A 162 2.88 -4.98 15.04
C LEU A 162 3.97 -5.01 13.98
N TYR A 163 3.97 -6.00 13.07
CA TYR A 163 4.90 -6.01 11.94
C TYR A 163 4.24 -5.56 10.63
N PHE A 164 2.95 -5.86 10.41
CA PHE A 164 2.24 -5.42 9.19
C PHE A 164 1.99 -3.91 9.17
N ALA A 165 1.53 -3.33 10.27
CA ALA A 165 1.22 -1.91 10.36
C ALA A 165 2.40 -0.99 10.01
N PRO A 166 3.65 -1.21 10.50
CA PRO A 166 4.78 -0.37 10.10
C PRO A 166 5.18 -0.58 8.63
N VAL A 167 5.06 -1.80 8.09
CA VAL A 167 5.32 -2.08 6.67
C VAL A 167 4.34 -1.30 5.79
N PHE A 168 3.04 -1.39 6.06
CA PHE A 168 2.00 -0.68 5.30
C PHE A 168 2.11 0.83 5.43
N SER A 169 2.28 1.31 6.67
CA SER A 169 2.46 2.73 6.95
C SER A 169 3.69 3.29 6.22
N SER A 170 4.77 2.51 6.07
CA SER A 170 5.97 2.97 5.37
C SER A 170 5.73 3.23 3.89
N LEU A 171 4.99 2.35 3.20
CA LEU A 171 4.65 2.51 1.79
C LEU A 171 3.71 3.70 1.59
N ILE A 172 2.67 3.82 2.43
CA ILE A 172 1.67 4.91 2.34
C ILE A 172 2.30 6.27 2.68
N ILE A 173 3.03 6.38 3.78
CA ILE A 173 3.69 7.62 4.20
C ILE A 173 4.79 7.99 3.20
N GLY A 174 5.55 7.02 2.70
CA GLY A 174 6.53 7.22 1.63
C GLY A 174 5.90 7.74 0.35
N PHE A 175 4.77 7.16 -0.07
CA PHE A 175 3.97 7.64 -1.18
C PHE A 175 3.54 9.10 -0.99
N TYR A 176 2.92 9.41 0.14
CA TYR A 176 2.47 10.75 0.47
C TYR A 176 3.61 11.78 0.49
N LYS A 177 4.72 11.47 1.17
CA LYS A 177 5.85 12.40 1.28
C LYS A 177 6.57 12.59 -0.06
N PHE A 178 6.66 11.57 -0.92
CA PHE A 178 7.16 11.72 -2.29
C PHE A 178 6.35 12.75 -3.07
N TRP A 179 5.02 12.58 -3.11
CA TRP A 179 4.14 13.48 -3.87
C TRP A 179 4.02 14.88 -3.28
N ASN A 180 4.31 15.05 -1.99
CA ASN A 180 4.44 16.38 -1.41
C ASN A 180 5.61 17.18 -1.99
N TYR A 181 6.72 16.54 -2.38
CA TYR A 181 7.81 17.26 -3.06
C TYR A 181 7.34 17.85 -4.40
N TYR A 182 6.51 17.11 -5.14
CA TYR A 182 5.89 17.60 -6.36
C TYR A 182 4.89 18.73 -6.06
N LEU A 183 3.99 18.53 -5.10
CA LEU A 183 2.95 19.50 -4.73
C LEU A 183 3.52 20.83 -4.22
N ASP A 184 4.66 20.78 -3.53
CA ASP A 184 5.35 21.94 -2.97
C ASP A 184 6.38 22.54 -3.92
N GLU A 185 6.53 21.99 -5.12
CA GLU A 185 7.48 22.45 -6.15
C GLU A 185 8.91 22.54 -5.59
N ILE A 186 9.26 21.61 -4.68
CA ILE A 186 10.58 21.61 -4.04
C ILE A 186 11.61 21.22 -5.09
N PRO A 187 12.63 22.07 -5.35
CA PRO A 187 13.64 21.77 -6.35
C PRO A 187 14.51 20.61 -5.86
N LEU A 188 14.34 19.44 -6.48
CA LEU A 188 15.13 18.25 -6.16
C LEU A 188 16.39 18.23 -7.02
N VAL A 189 17.54 18.01 -6.40
CA VAL A 189 18.79 17.82 -7.15
C VAL A 189 18.78 16.42 -7.78
N PRO A 190 18.80 16.30 -9.12
CA PRO A 190 18.88 14.99 -9.74
C PRO A 190 20.23 14.36 -9.40
N SER A 191 20.19 13.20 -8.75
CA SER A 191 21.40 12.43 -8.43
C SER A 191 21.98 11.84 -9.72
N ARG A 192 22.89 12.58 -10.35
CA ARG A 192 23.67 12.11 -11.52
C ARG A 192 24.74 11.09 -11.13
N LYS A 193 24.91 10.77 -9.84
CA LYS A 193 25.99 9.90 -9.34
C LYS A 193 25.58 8.43 -9.27
N LYS A 194 26.59 7.59 -9.53
CA LYS A 194 26.61 6.12 -9.64
C LYS A 194 25.59 5.42 -8.74
N VAL A 195 24.97 4.38 -9.29
CA VAL A 195 24.27 3.33 -8.54
C VAL A 195 25.09 3.02 -7.28
N THR A 196 24.53 3.36 -6.12
CA THR A 196 25.16 3.10 -4.83
C THR A 196 24.52 1.88 -4.21
N VAL A 197 25.28 1.15 -3.40
CA VAL A 197 24.77 0.05 -2.56
C VAL A 197 23.57 0.53 -1.73
N ARG A 198 23.57 1.79 -1.29
CA ARG A 198 22.45 2.42 -0.59
C ARG A 198 21.16 2.44 -1.43
N ASN A 199 21.23 2.83 -2.70
CA ASN A 199 20.05 2.87 -3.57
C ASN A 199 19.51 1.46 -3.82
N PHE A 200 20.40 0.47 -3.93
CA PHE A 200 20.02 -0.94 -3.98
C PHE A 200 19.33 -1.39 -2.68
N ILE A 201 19.85 -1.04 -1.51
CA ILE A 201 19.22 -1.36 -0.21
C ILE A 201 17.83 -0.74 -0.09
N ILE A 202 17.65 0.52 -0.49
CA ILE A 202 16.33 1.19 -0.45
C ILE A 202 15.35 0.47 -1.38
N ALA A 203 15.79 0.09 -2.58
CA ALA A 203 14.97 -0.70 -3.50
C ALA A 203 14.61 -2.08 -2.91
N LEU A 204 15.59 -2.77 -2.32
CA LEU A 204 15.39 -4.04 -1.63
C LEU A 204 14.37 -3.92 -0.50
N LEU A 205 14.44 -2.87 0.33
CA LEU A 205 13.46 -2.64 1.39
C LEU A 205 12.06 -2.37 0.82
N GLY A 206 11.95 -1.55 -0.23
CA GLY A 206 10.66 -1.28 -0.88
C GLY A 206 10.01 -2.54 -1.44
N VAL A 207 10.79 -3.39 -2.11
CA VAL A 207 10.31 -4.69 -2.61
C VAL A 207 9.99 -5.64 -1.48
N ALA A 208 10.86 -5.77 -0.48
CA ALA A 208 10.61 -6.66 0.66
C ALA A 208 9.34 -6.28 1.43
N PHE A 209 9.09 -4.97 1.60
CA PHE A 209 7.84 -4.48 2.21
C PHE A 209 6.61 -4.82 1.38
N PHE A 210 6.72 -4.72 0.06
CA PHE A 210 5.66 -5.16 -0.84
C PHE A 210 5.44 -6.68 -0.76
N GLU A 211 6.49 -7.48 -0.79
CA GLU A 211 6.40 -8.94 -0.71
C GLU A 211 5.83 -9.41 0.62
N ILE A 212 6.21 -8.79 1.74
CA ILE A 212 5.60 -9.06 3.05
C ILE A 212 4.12 -8.67 3.03
N MET A 213 3.74 -7.59 2.34
CA MET A 213 2.35 -7.16 2.28
C MET A 213 1.45 -8.11 1.51
N ILE A 214 1.96 -8.81 0.50
CA ILE A 214 1.19 -9.76 -0.31
C ILE A 214 1.25 -11.19 0.19
N GLU A 215 2.12 -11.48 1.16
CA GLU A 215 2.40 -12.83 1.61
C GLU A 215 1.12 -13.61 1.99
N PRO A 216 0.13 -13.03 2.69
CA PRO A 216 -1.10 -13.77 3.00
C PRO A 216 -2.04 -14.01 1.81
N MET A 217 -1.78 -13.38 0.66
CA MET A 217 -2.64 -13.48 -0.54
C MET A 217 -2.04 -14.39 -1.62
N VAL A 218 -0.74 -14.65 -1.55
CA VAL A 218 0.01 -15.34 -2.61
C VAL A 218 0.99 -16.30 -1.99
N ASP A 219 0.78 -17.59 -2.26
CA ASP A 219 1.73 -18.63 -1.94
C ASP A 219 2.79 -18.70 -3.04
N ASN A 220 4.05 -18.53 -2.65
CA ASN A 220 5.17 -18.74 -3.55
C ASN A 220 5.60 -20.20 -3.47
N GLU A 221 5.26 -21.01 -4.47
CA GLU A 221 5.54 -22.44 -4.49
C GLU A 221 6.74 -22.78 -5.40
N ASN A 222 7.21 -24.03 -5.32
CA ASN A 222 8.20 -24.61 -6.24
C ASN A 222 9.59 -23.94 -6.26
N PHE A 223 9.85 -22.97 -5.38
CA PHE A 223 11.20 -22.45 -5.18
C PHE A 223 12.04 -23.36 -4.28
N PRO A 224 13.38 -23.31 -4.37
CA PRO A 224 14.23 -24.03 -3.44
C PRO A 224 13.97 -23.63 -1.99
N SER A 225 13.86 -24.59 -1.07
CA SER A 225 13.53 -24.32 0.34
C SER A 225 14.48 -23.32 1.04
N TRP A 226 15.74 -23.26 0.62
CA TRP A 226 16.72 -22.30 1.17
C TRP A 226 16.42 -20.84 0.82
N SER A 227 15.58 -20.59 -0.18
CA SER A 227 15.30 -19.25 -0.69
C SER A 227 14.18 -18.53 0.06
N TYR A 228 13.43 -19.22 0.92
CA TYR A 228 12.43 -18.63 1.79
C TYR A 228 13.08 -18.04 3.04
N TYR A 229 12.82 -16.77 3.32
CA TYR A 229 13.38 -16.10 4.51
C TYR A 229 12.32 -15.62 5.50
N TYR A 230 11.05 -15.58 5.10
CA TYR A 230 9.94 -15.20 5.96
C TYR A 230 8.65 -15.80 5.42
N TYR A 231 8.13 -16.85 6.07
CA TYR A 231 7.02 -17.67 5.55
C TYR A 231 7.21 -17.96 4.05
N ASP A 232 6.29 -17.51 3.19
CA ASP A 232 6.36 -17.73 1.75
C ASP A 232 7.11 -16.63 0.99
N VAL A 233 7.68 -15.65 1.68
CA VAL A 233 8.50 -14.62 1.03
C VAL A 233 9.86 -15.17 0.61
N ASN A 234 10.14 -15.02 -0.68
CA ASN A 234 11.28 -15.63 -1.35
C ASN A 234 12.35 -14.61 -1.76
N ILE A 235 13.63 -14.89 -1.45
CA ILE A 235 14.75 -14.00 -1.77
C ILE A 235 15.04 -13.94 -3.27
N VAL A 236 14.88 -15.05 -4.00
CA VAL A 236 15.12 -15.08 -5.46
C VAL A 236 14.12 -14.18 -6.15
N LEU A 237 12.84 -14.33 -5.81
CA LEU A 237 11.75 -13.52 -6.33
C LEU A 237 11.92 -12.04 -5.98
N THR A 238 12.21 -11.75 -4.71
CA THR A 238 12.52 -10.39 -4.23
C THR A 238 13.66 -9.77 -5.05
N LEU A 239 14.76 -10.49 -5.28
CA LEU A 239 15.89 -9.99 -6.07
C LEU A 239 15.54 -9.76 -7.54
N VAL A 240 14.69 -10.61 -8.14
CA VAL A 240 14.17 -10.40 -9.50
C VAL A 240 13.42 -9.06 -9.57
N TRP A 241 12.52 -8.78 -8.63
CA TRP A 241 11.78 -7.53 -8.61
C TRP A 241 12.64 -6.31 -8.33
N VAL A 242 13.63 -6.43 -7.43
CA VAL A 242 14.63 -5.39 -7.21
C VAL A 242 15.38 -5.09 -8.51
N LEU A 243 15.79 -6.10 -9.26
CA LEU A 243 16.46 -5.92 -10.55
C LEU A 243 15.56 -5.24 -11.57
N VAL A 244 14.28 -5.63 -11.67
CA VAL A 244 13.31 -4.99 -12.59
C VAL A 244 13.15 -3.51 -12.27
N ILE A 245 12.93 -3.16 -11.00
CA ILE A 245 12.78 -1.77 -10.55
C ILE A 245 14.08 -0.98 -10.72
N TRP A 246 15.21 -1.59 -10.38
CA TRP A 246 16.49 -0.94 -10.49
C TRP A 246 16.85 -0.65 -11.95
N LEU A 247 16.62 -1.60 -12.86
CA LEU A 247 16.84 -1.42 -14.29
C LEU A 247 15.88 -0.37 -14.86
N SER A 248 14.58 -0.45 -14.56
CA SER A 248 13.59 0.50 -15.06
C SER A 248 13.92 1.93 -14.60
N THR A 249 14.17 2.12 -13.31
CA THR A 249 14.51 3.45 -12.77
C THR A 249 15.84 3.97 -13.31
N THR A 250 16.86 3.13 -13.46
CA THR A 250 18.17 3.54 -14.00
C THR A 250 18.09 3.92 -15.48
N LEU A 251 17.36 3.16 -16.28
CA LEU A 251 17.17 3.46 -17.71
C LEU A 251 16.40 4.77 -17.88
N ILE A 252 15.31 4.96 -17.16
CA ILE A 252 14.52 6.18 -17.22
C ILE A 252 15.32 7.39 -16.70
N ASP A 253 16.03 7.25 -15.57
CA ASP A 253 16.93 8.30 -15.05
C ASP A 253 18.01 8.67 -16.08
N ARG A 254 18.51 7.72 -16.89
CA ARG A 254 19.55 8.00 -17.88
C ARG A 254 19.05 8.82 -19.05
N PHE A 255 17.86 8.53 -19.56
CA PHE A 255 17.36 9.12 -20.80
C PHE A 255 16.35 10.26 -20.59
N PHE A 256 15.57 10.22 -19.52
CA PHE A 256 14.37 11.04 -19.35
C PHE A 256 14.38 11.92 -18.09
N ILE A 257 15.47 11.98 -17.32
CA ILE A 257 15.56 12.80 -16.09
C ILE A 257 15.37 14.31 -16.28
N HIS A 258 15.42 14.79 -17.53
CA HIS A 258 15.17 16.18 -17.89
C HIS A 258 13.67 16.51 -18.03
N LEU A 259 12.81 15.49 -18.05
CA LEU A 259 11.36 15.65 -18.11
C LEU A 259 10.79 16.01 -16.73
N ASP A 260 9.53 16.43 -16.72
CA ASP A 260 8.79 16.70 -15.48
C ASP A 260 8.71 15.47 -14.57
N MET A 261 8.73 15.69 -13.25
CA MET A 261 8.72 14.61 -12.25
C MET A 261 7.53 13.66 -12.42
N LEU A 262 6.34 14.18 -12.71
CA LEU A 262 5.13 13.38 -12.93
C LEU A 262 5.32 12.47 -14.14
N LEU A 263 5.83 13.01 -15.25
CA LEU A 263 6.04 12.25 -16.48
C LEU A 263 7.11 11.17 -16.29
N VAL A 264 8.22 11.50 -15.61
CA VAL A 264 9.26 10.54 -15.24
C VAL A 264 8.69 9.42 -14.35
N PHE A 265 7.82 9.76 -13.41
CA PHE A 265 7.18 8.77 -12.53
C PHE A 265 6.23 7.85 -13.30
N VAL A 266 5.40 8.41 -14.18
CA VAL A 266 4.54 7.63 -15.10
C VAL A 266 5.40 6.68 -15.94
N LEU A 267 6.54 7.14 -16.46
CA LEU A 267 7.47 6.27 -17.20
C LEU A 267 8.03 5.13 -16.34
N TYR A 268 8.39 5.38 -15.07
CA TYR A 268 8.82 4.28 -14.18
C TYR A 268 7.72 3.24 -13.99
N VAL A 269 6.48 3.68 -13.75
CA VAL A 269 5.34 2.77 -13.54
C VAL A 269 5.04 2.01 -14.83
N SER A 270 4.99 2.69 -15.98
CA SER A 270 4.71 2.05 -17.27
C SER A 270 5.79 1.04 -17.67
N VAL A 271 7.07 1.42 -17.61
CA VAL A 271 8.17 0.50 -17.94
C VAL A 271 8.24 -0.65 -16.92
N GLY A 272 8.06 -0.34 -15.64
CA GLY A 272 7.97 -1.34 -14.58
C GLY A 272 6.86 -2.35 -14.88
N THR A 273 5.65 -1.88 -15.21
CA THR A 273 4.49 -2.73 -15.53
C THR A 273 4.75 -3.62 -16.74
N VAL A 274 5.32 -3.06 -17.82
CA VAL A 274 5.66 -3.81 -19.04
C VAL A 274 6.68 -4.92 -18.79
N LEU A 275 7.63 -4.70 -17.87
CA LEU A 275 8.61 -5.72 -17.50
C LEU A 275 8.06 -6.72 -16.47
N TYR A 276 7.23 -6.25 -15.54
CA TYR A 276 6.72 -7.05 -14.44
C TYR A 276 5.67 -8.05 -14.93
N MET A 277 4.72 -7.60 -15.76
CA MET A 277 3.61 -8.43 -16.23
C MET A 277 4.02 -9.76 -16.90
N PRO A 278 4.97 -9.81 -17.86
CA PRO A 278 5.38 -11.08 -18.46
C PRO A 278 6.06 -12.02 -17.46
N ILE A 279 6.82 -11.48 -16.50
CA ILE A 279 7.51 -12.27 -15.48
C ILE A 279 6.47 -12.84 -14.50
N GLU A 280 5.53 -12.03 -14.04
CA GLU A 280 4.46 -12.45 -13.14
C GLU A 280 3.58 -13.51 -13.80
N SER A 281 3.17 -13.29 -15.06
CA SER A 281 2.40 -14.28 -15.82
C SER A 281 3.17 -15.59 -16.00
N TRP A 282 4.51 -15.53 -16.16
CA TRP A 282 5.33 -16.73 -16.21
C TRP A 282 5.34 -17.47 -14.86
N PHE A 283 5.47 -16.75 -13.73
CA PHE A 283 5.42 -17.37 -12.41
C PHE A 283 4.07 -18.02 -12.13
N ILE A 284 2.95 -17.35 -12.46
CA ILE A 284 1.59 -17.89 -12.30
C ILE A 284 1.43 -19.17 -13.12
N ARG A 285 1.75 -19.11 -14.42
CA ARG A 285 1.59 -20.26 -15.34
C ARG A 285 2.38 -21.49 -14.92
N ASN A 286 3.56 -21.29 -14.34
CA ASN A 286 4.43 -22.39 -13.91
C ASN A 286 4.22 -22.79 -12.44
N GLY A 287 3.19 -22.25 -11.77
CA GLY A 287 2.88 -22.60 -10.38
C GLY A 287 3.93 -22.12 -9.37
N TYR A 288 4.70 -21.09 -9.68
CA TYR A 288 5.59 -20.43 -8.71
C TYR A 288 4.86 -19.36 -7.89
N ARG A 289 3.76 -18.82 -8.43
CA ARG A 289 2.87 -17.90 -7.72
C ARG A 289 1.45 -18.40 -7.80
N VAL A 290 0.89 -18.76 -6.65
CA VAL A 290 -0.46 -19.29 -6.50
C VAL A 290 -1.24 -18.32 -5.62
N TYR A 291 -2.33 -17.76 -6.15
CA TYR A 291 -3.19 -16.85 -5.38
C TYR A 291 -4.15 -17.65 -4.51
N GLY A 292 -4.34 -17.23 -3.26
CA GLY A 292 -5.24 -17.87 -2.30
C GLY A 292 -6.72 -17.84 -2.73
N GLU A 293 -7.56 -18.59 -2.02
CA GLU A 293 -8.99 -18.71 -2.35
C GLU A 293 -9.72 -17.37 -2.19
N SER A 294 -9.45 -16.62 -1.12
CA SER A 294 -10.02 -15.30 -0.87
C SER A 294 -9.62 -14.28 -1.94
N ALA A 295 -8.38 -14.36 -2.44
CA ALA A 295 -7.90 -13.51 -3.54
C ALA A 295 -8.59 -13.85 -4.86
N THR A 296 -8.64 -15.14 -5.21
CA THR A 296 -9.23 -15.60 -6.47
C THR A 296 -10.75 -15.52 -6.49
N ALA A 297 -11.43 -15.59 -5.34
CA ALA A 297 -12.87 -15.39 -5.21
C ALA A 297 -13.34 -14.01 -5.68
N ASN A 298 -12.45 -13.02 -5.59
CA ASN A 298 -12.69 -11.64 -6.02
C ASN A 298 -12.32 -11.39 -7.50
N PHE A 299 -11.78 -12.39 -8.20
CA PHE A 299 -11.47 -12.24 -9.62
C PHE A 299 -12.73 -12.38 -10.48
N THR A 300 -12.82 -11.54 -11.51
CA THR A 300 -13.92 -11.57 -12.50
C THR A 300 -13.88 -12.80 -13.40
N GLY A 301 -12.79 -13.58 -13.35
CA GLY A 301 -12.53 -14.70 -14.25
C GLY A 301 -12.04 -14.27 -15.64
N ILE A 302 -11.87 -12.97 -15.89
CA ILE A 302 -11.31 -12.46 -17.15
C ILE A 302 -9.79 -12.58 -17.08
N GLN A 303 -9.20 -13.26 -18.07
CA GLN A 303 -7.75 -13.27 -18.26
C GLN A 303 -7.29 -12.06 -19.10
N ALA A 304 -6.11 -11.54 -18.78
CA ALA A 304 -5.48 -10.50 -19.57
C ALA A 304 -5.20 -10.99 -21.00
N PRO A 305 -5.43 -10.16 -22.04
CA PRO A 305 -5.02 -10.52 -23.38
C PRO A 305 -3.50 -10.72 -23.43
N TYR A 306 -3.03 -11.80 -24.07
CA TYR A 306 -1.61 -12.15 -24.26
C TYR A 306 -0.84 -12.59 -23.01
N PHE A 307 -1.40 -12.40 -21.81
CA PHE A 307 -0.80 -12.83 -20.56
C PHE A 307 -1.77 -13.79 -19.87
N ASP A 308 -1.30 -14.99 -19.53
CA ASP A 308 -2.10 -16.00 -18.84
C ASP A 308 -2.13 -15.68 -17.34
N ALA A 309 -2.74 -14.53 -17.04
CA ALA A 309 -2.87 -13.97 -15.71
C ALA A 309 -4.23 -13.26 -15.60
N PRO A 310 -4.87 -13.26 -14.43
CA PRO A 310 -6.12 -12.54 -14.21
C PRO A 310 -5.98 -11.05 -14.51
N VAL A 311 -7.06 -10.42 -15.00
CA VAL A 311 -7.06 -8.98 -15.31
C VAL A 311 -6.84 -8.14 -14.05
N GLU A 312 -7.27 -8.63 -12.88
CA GLU A 312 -7.05 -8.01 -11.58
C GLU A 312 -5.56 -7.88 -11.27
N VAL A 313 -4.76 -8.91 -11.60
CA VAL A 313 -3.30 -8.86 -11.45
C VAL A 313 -2.72 -7.79 -12.37
N LEU A 314 -3.16 -7.71 -13.63
CA LEU A 314 -2.73 -6.68 -14.57
C LEU A 314 -3.01 -5.26 -14.05
N PHE A 315 -4.16 -5.04 -13.40
CA PHE A 315 -4.50 -3.75 -12.78
C PHE A 315 -3.76 -3.50 -11.47
N ALA A 316 -3.51 -4.54 -10.67
CA ALA A 316 -2.81 -4.42 -9.40
C ALA A 316 -1.33 -4.01 -9.58
N ILE A 317 -0.69 -4.50 -10.66
CA ILE A 317 0.72 -4.21 -10.99
C ILE A 317 1.09 -2.72 -10.94
N PRO A 318 0.49 -1.85 -11.76
CA PRO A 318 0.82 -0.43 -11.73
C PRO A 318 0.48 0.22 -10.38
N LEU A 319 -0.56 -0.25 -9.68
CA LEU A 319 -0.98 0.29 -8.41
C LEU A 319 0.05 0.08 -7.30
N TYR A 320 0.54 -1.16 -7.11
CA TYR A 320 1.57 -1.39 -6.10
C TYR A 320 2.93 -0.79 -6.53
N LEU A 321 3.23 -0.77 -7.83
CA LEU A 321 4.42 -0.10 -8.34
C LEU A 321 4.41 1.37 -7.95
N MET A 322 3.26 2.05 -7.96
CA MET A 322 3.18 3.43 -7.49
C MET A 322 3.59 3.57 -6.02
N LEU A 323 3.05 2.75 -5.11
CA LEU A 323 3.43 2.80 -3.69
C LEU A 323 4.92 2.54 -3.48
N MET A 324 5.40 1.44 -4.07
CA MET A 324 6.79 1.00 -3.91
C MET A 324 7.77 1.98 -4.56
N LEU A 325 7.54 2.44 -5.79
CA LEU A 325 8.40 3.41 -6.46
C LEU A 325 8.39 4.74 -5.72
N SER A 326 7.25 5.23 -5.23
CA SER A 326 7.22 6.46 -4.45
C SER A 326 7.99 6.31 -3.14
N PHE A 327 7.87 5.19 -2.41
CA PHE A 327 8.68 4.90 -1.23
C PHE A 327 10.18 4.89 -1.55
N ILE A 328 10.59 4.17 -2.60
CA ILE A 328 11.99 4.08 -3.02
C ILE A 328 12.54 5.46 -3.41
N ARG A 329 11.76 6.24 -4.16
CA ARG A 329 12.15 7.60 -4.59
C ARG A 329 12.22 8.55 -3.41
N TYR A 330 11.25 8.52 -2.50
CA TYR A 330 11.30 9.27 -1.25
C TYR A 330 12.57 8.94 -0.46
N GLY A 331 12.86 7.65 -0.23
CA GLY A 331 14.06 7.18 0.47
C GLY A 331 15.35 7.65 -0.20
N ARG A 332 15.42 7.64 -1.53
CA ARG A 332 16.58 8.18 -2.27
C ARG A 332 16.71 9.70 -2.06
N ILE A 333 15.61 10.45 -2.20
CA ILE A 333 15.59 11.91 -2.07
C ILE A 333 16.10 12.36 -0.71
N ILE A 334 15.59 11.79 0.38
CA ILE A 334 15.97 12.19 1.76
C ILE A 334 17.42 11.82 2.10
N MET A 335 17.99 10.83 1.43
CA MET A 335 19.37 10.39 1.65
C MET A 335 20.38 11.11 0.75
N GLU A 336 19.93 11.67 -0.37
CA GLU A 336 20.75 12.40 -1.34
C GLU A 336 20.70 13.91 -1.13
N ASN A 337 19.56 14.44 -0.71
CA ASN A 337 19.36 15.85 -0.43
C ASN A 337 19.48 16.06 1.08
N LYS A 338 20.14 17.15 1.50
CA LYS A 338 20.25 17.54 2.92
C LYS A 338 18.95 18.22 3.38
N LEU A 339 17.86 17.46 3.38
CA LEU A 339 16.51 17.89 3.75
C LEU A 339 16.17 17.56 5.22
#